data_AF-A0A534RK81-F1
#
_entry.id   AF-A0A534RK81-F1
#
_cell.length_a   1.000
_cell.length_b   1.000
_cell.length_c   1.000
_cell.angle_alpha   90.00
_cell.angle_beta   90.00
_cell.angle_gamma   90.00
#
_symmetry.space_group_name_H-M   'P 1'
#
loop_
_entity.id
_entity.type
_entity.pdbx_description
1 polymer ?
#
loop_
_entity_poly.entity_id
_entity_poly.type
_entity_poly.pdbx_seq_one_letter_code
_entity_poly.pdbx_strand_id
1 'polypeptide(L)' 'MRGSWRPCRSTSPRSAPTAPRFDNRRWAGFEPRPGDIFVCTPPKCGTTWTQAIVASLLWPDGKAPGRS' A
#
# COMPACT_ATOMS: atom_id res chain seq x y z
N MET A 1 -17.67 -13.04 -5.94
CA MET A 1 -16.97 -12.64 -7.18
C MET A 1 -15.47 -12.64 -6.88
N ARG A 2 -14.73 -13.67 -7.32
CA ARG A 2 -13.29 -13.81 -7.05
C ARG A 2 -12.52 -12.91 -8.02
N GLY A 3 -12.23 -11.68 -7.60
CA GLY A 3 -11.20 -10.89 -8.27
C GLY A 3 -9.86 -11.55 -7.96
N SER A 4 -9.30 -12.31 -8.91
CA SER A 4 -7.91 -12.75 -8.78
C SER A 4 -7.05 -11.51 -8.80
N TRP A 5 -6.62 -11.05 -7.63
CA TRP A 5 -5.53 -10.08 -7.56
C TRP A 5 -4.33 -10.77 -8.22
N ARG A 6 -4.01 -10.36 -9.45
CA ARG A 6 -2.74 -10.75 -10.03
C ARG A 6 -1.70 -9.96 -9.25
N PRO A 7 -0.71 -10.60 -8.61
CA PRO A 7 0.43 -9.86 -8.11
C PRO A 7 0.94 -8.99 -9.26
N CYS A 8 1.43 -7.79 -8.95
CA CYS A 8 2.24 -7.01 -9.88
C CYS A 8 3.53 -7.81 -10.14
N ARG A 9 3.39 -8.92 -10.87
CA ARG A 9 4.47 -9.74 -11.38
C ARG A 9 4.86 -9.02 -12.66
N SER A 10 5.67 -7.98 -12.50
CA SER A 10 6.53 -7.52 -13.57
C SER A 10 7.41 -8.72 -13.95
N THR A 11 6.93 -9.56 -14.86
CA THR A 11 7.71 -10.62 -15.50
C THR A 11 8.54 -10.06 -16.65
N SER A 12 8.77 -8.74 -16.69
CA SER A 12 9.80 -8.18 -17.54
C SER A 12 11.15 -8.37 -16.83
N PRO A 13 12.20 -8.88 -17.49
CA PRO A 13 13.55 -8.99 -16.91
C PRO A 13 14.21 -7.63 -16.63
N ARG A 14 13.48 -6.52 -16.81
CA ARG A 14 13.97 -5.17 -16.53
C ARG A 14 13.89 -4.94 -15.03
N SER A 15 15.01 -5.21 -14.39
CA SER A 15 15.44 -4.87 -13.03
C SER A 15 14.39 -4.11 -12.21
N ALA A 16 13.90 -4.74 -11.13
CA ALA A 16 13.30 -4.00 -10.03
C ALA A 16 14.17 -2.77 -9.71
N PRO A 17 13.60 -1.61 -9.32
CA PRO A 17 14.36 -0.41 -9.05
C PRO A 17 15.55 -0.73 -8.12
N THR A 18 16.77 -0.67 -8.66
CA THR A 18 18.00 -1.01 -7.92
C THR A 18 18.44 0.10 -6.98
N ALA A 19 17.80 1.27 -7.08
CA ALA A 19 17.95 2.34 -6.11
C ALA A 19 17.47 1.85 -4.74
N PRO A 20 18.31 1.89 -3.68
CA PRO A 20 17.97 1.36 -2.36
C PRO A 20 16.64 1.88 -1.79
N ARG A 21 16.22 3.09 -2.19
CA ARG A 21 14.98 3.74 -1.75
C ARG A 21 13.70 3.14 -2.35
N PHE A 22 13.82 2.36 -3.43
CA PHE A 22 12.68 1.78 -4.15
C PHE A 22 12.76 0.25 -4.28
N ASP A 23 13.67 -0.40 -3.54
CA ASP A 23 13.76 -1.85 -3.49
C ASP A 23 12.53 -2.43 -2.79
N ASN A 24 11.69 -3.11 -3.55
CA ASN A 24 10.45 -3.73 -3.09
C ASN A 24 10.54 -5.26 -2.98
N ARG A 25 11.71 -5.87 -3.21
CA ARG A 25 11.87 -7.34 -3.26
C ARG A 25 11.42 -8.04 -1.98
N ARG A 26 11.52 -7.37 -0.83
CA ARG A 26 11.02 -7.87 0.48
C ARG A 26 9.54 -8.27 0.43
N TRP A 27 8.74 -7.62 -0.42
CA TRP A 27 7.30 -7.84 -0.51
C TRP A 27 6.90 -8.87 -1.58
N ALA A 28 7.86 -9.53 -2.24
CA ALA A 28 7.58 -10.45 -3.35
C ALA A 28 6.71 -11.66 -2.95
N GLY A 29 6.69 -12.04 -1.68
CA GLY A 29 5.85 -13.11 -1.13
C GLY A 29 4.70 -12.64 -0.25
N PHE A 30 4.42 -11.33 -0.21
CA PHE A 30 3.30 -10.80 0.58
C PHE A 30 1.98 -11.00 -0.16
N GLU A 31 1.03 -11.68 0.50
CA GLU A 31 -0.32 -11.91 -0.03
C GLU A 31 -1.32 -10.95 0.65
N PRO A 32 -1.86 -9.95 -0.08
CA PRO A 32 -2.81 -9.00 0.47
C PRO A 32 -4.16 -9.66 0.75
N ARG A 33 -4.83 -9.21 1.82
CA ARG A 33 -6.17 -9.67 2.17
C ARG A 33 -7.23 -8.85 1.43
N PRO A 34 -8.40 -9.44 1.15
CA PRO A 34 -9.53 -8.66 0.66
C PRO A 34 -9.89 -7.55 1.66
N GLY A 35 -9.82 -6.29 1.21
CA GLY A 35 -10.10 -5.11 2.04
C GLY A 35 -8.86 -4.36 2.55
N ASP A 36 -7.64 -4.84 2.29
CA ASP A 36 -6.42 -4.10 2.61
C ASP A 36 -6.29 -2.84 1.76
N ILE A 37 -5.89 -1.72 2.38
CA ILE A 37 -5.66 -0.43 1.73
C ILE A 37 -4.19 -0.03 1.93
N PHE A 38 -3.47 0.18 0.82
CA PHE A 38 -2.06 0.59 0.83
C PHE A 38 -1.91 2.05 0.42
N VAL A 39 -1.26 2.85 1.26
CA VAL A 39 -0.86 4.23 0.94
C VAL A 39 0.62 4.24 0.57
N CYS A 40 0.93 4.30 -0.73
CA CYS A 40 2.29 4.25 -1.25
C CYS A 40 2.65 5.58 -1.94
N THR A 41 3.30 6.49 -1.22
CA THR A 41 3.77 7.77 -1.76
C THR A 41 5.29 7.85 -1.68
N PRO A 42 5.99 8.52 -2.62
CA PRO A 42 7.38 8.88 -2.43
C PRO A 42 7.59 9.68 -1.13
N PRO A 43 8.80 9.71 -0.56
CA PRO A 43 9.08 10.46 0.66
C PRO A 43 8.64 11.92 0.53
N LYS A 44 7.88 12.40 1.53
CA LYS A 44 7.40 13.80 1.63
C LYS A 44 6.35 14.22 0.60
N CYS A 45 5.75 13.28 -0.13
CA CYS A 45 4.65 13.55 -1.07
C CYS A 45 3.23 13.33 -0.47
N GLY A 46 3.07 13.44 0.86
CA GLY A 46 1.75 13.47 1.49
C GLY A 46 1.21 12.13 2.03
N THR A 47 2.07 11.22 2.49
CA THR A 47 1.63 9.99 3.18
C THR A 47 0.70 10.31 4.35
N THR A 48 1.08 11.29 5.18
CA THR A 48 0.32 11.69 6.38
C THR A 48 -1.07 12.21 6.03
N TRP A 49 -1.16 13.10 5.04
CA TRP A 49 -2.42 13.68 4.61
C TRP A 49 -3.33 12.62 3.99
N THR A 50 -2.78 11.74 3.16
CA THR A 50 -3.54 10.65 2.54
C THR A 50 -4.07 9.67 3.60
N GLN A 51 -3.23 9.30 4.58
CA GLN A 51 -3.64 8.44 5.69
C GLN A 51 -4.76 9.07 6.53
N ALA A 52 -4.68 10.38 6.79
CA ALA A 52 -5.73 11.09 7.51
C ALA A 52 -7.06 11.09 6.76
N ILE A 53 -7.04 11.38 5.45
CA ILE A 53 -8.24 11.37 4.60
C ILE A 53 -8.86 9.97 4.56
N VAL A 54 -8.06 8.94 4.29
CA VAL A 54 -8.55 7.55 4.27
C VAL A 54 -9.15 7.15 5.62
N ALA A 55 -8.53 7.54 6.73
CA ALA A 55 -9.07 7.27 8.06
C ALA A 55 -10.43 7.96 8.30
N SER A 56 -10.59 9.21 7.87
CA SER A 56 -11.87 9.93 7.98
C SER A 56 -12.98 9.31 7.14
N LEU A 57 -12.66 8.75 5.97
CA LEU A 57 -13.64 8.09 5.11
C LEU A 57 -14.08 6.74 5.67
N LEU A 58 -13.16 5.98 6.27
CA LEU A 58 -13.46 4.64 6.83
C LEU A 58 -14.08 4.71 8.23
N TRP A 59 -13.74 5.72 9.02
CA TRP A 59 -14.22 5.92 10.39
C TRP A 59 -14.71 7.35 10.60
N PRO A 60 -15.89 7.71 10.06
CA PRO A 60 -16.43 9.07 10.17
C PRO A 60 -16.70 9.48 11.62
N ASP A 61 -17.01 8.52 12.51
CA ASP A 61 -17.23 8.75 13.94
C ASP A 61 -15.92 8.87 14.75
N GLY A 62 -14.76 8.90 14.08
CA GLY A 62 -13.45 9.04 14.71
C GLY A 62 -12.91 7.76 15.39
N LYS A 63 -13.62 6.63 15.30
CA LYS A 63 -13.22 5.35 15.91
C LYS A 63 -12.23 4.54 15.07
N ALA A 64 -11.20 5.22 14.56
CA ALA A 64 -10.13 4.56 13.81
C ALA A 64 -9.23 3.74 14.76
N PRO A 65 -8.81 2.53 14.37
CA PRO A 65 -7.93 1.70 15.20
C PRO A 65 -6.59 2.41 15.48
N GLY A 66 -6.12 2.35 16.72
CA GLY A 66 -4.85 2.96 17.15
C GLY A 66 -4.92 4.46 17.49
N ARG A 67 -6.09 5.10 17.36
CA ARG A 67 -6.38 6.39 18.00
C ARG A 67 -7.23 6.10 19.24
N SER A 68 -6.57 5.98 20.40
CA SER A 68 -7.23 5.84 21.72
C SER A 68 -7.76 7.17 22.21
#